data_AF-A0A8J6PAY3-F1
#
_entry.id   AF-A0A8J6PAY3-F1
#
_cell.length_a   1.000
_cell.length_b   1.000
_cell.length_c   1.000
_cell.angle_alpha   90.00
_cell.angle_beta   90.00
_cell.angle_gamma   90.00
#
_symmetry.space_group_name_H-M   'P 1'
#
loop_
_entity.id
_entity.type
_entity.pdbx_description
1 polymer ?
#
loop_
_entity_poly.entity_id
_entity_poly.type
_entity_poly.pdbx_seq_one_letter_code
_entity_poly.pdbx_strand_id
1 'polypeptide(L)'
;MNLPPNFSKAPGAWEQQLQRRWNNPLFSKESQQVVQHQVVGARELDKSEQKQFLHQFKKVVEKVSKLPERADTELLLELLPELDKCYTDCMVLGAPLPKERQALSRLITLFEQTLMRHAGTDNTFLEQLKQEQSARKIHHHALQNPIIAAMMRDESPISNHELPATILSAEPSMVEDVLAFLDQKQIRSLLEHATEIILSAEKDGATLPASALEVQELLNRATSSA
;
A
#
# COMPACT_ATOMS: atom_id res chain seq x y z
N MET A 1 -4.95 6.73 33.07
CA MET A 1 -4.67 6.45 31.64
C MET A 1 -4.99 4.98 31.40
N ASN A 2 -5.83 4.68 30.41
CA ASN A 2 -6.08 3.29 30.02
C ASN A 2 -4.80 2.71 29.41
N LEU A 3 -4.47 1.47 29.75
CA LEU A 3 -3.36 0.76 29.11
C LEU A 3 -3.66 0.63 27.60
N PRO A 4 -2.64 0.76 26.73
CA PRO A 4 -2.82 0.49 25.31
C PRO A 4 -3.42 -0.91 25.12
N PRO A 5 -4.31 -1.10 24.12
CA PRO A 5 -4.58 -2.41 23.60
C PRO A 5 -3.27 -3.13 23.29
N ASN A 6 -3.24 -4.44 23.52
CA ASN A 6 -2.12 -5.27 23.15
C ASN A 6 -2.05 -5.38 21.63
N PHE A 7 -1.23 -4.52 21.01
CA PHE A 7 -0.93 -4.48 19.58
C PHE A 7 0.22 -5.41 19.18
N SER A 8 0.20 -5.90 17.94
CA SER A 8 1.20 -6.82 17.40
C SER A 8 2.44 -6.04 17.05
N LYS A 9 3.61 -6.69 17.17
CA LYS A 9 4.87 -6.16 16.64
C LYS A 9 4.92 -6.14 15.11
N ALA A 10 4.13 -7.00 14.48
CA ALA A 10 4.05 -7.18 13.03
C ALA A 10 2.57 -7.23 12.60
N PRO A 11 1.85 -6.10 12.67
CA PRO A 11 0.43 -6.02 12.35
C PRO A 11 0.18 -6.14 10.84
N GLY A 12 -0.97 -6.70 10.46
CA GLY A 12 -1.50 -6.56 9.10
C GLY A 12 -2.19 -5.22 8.90
N ALA A 13 -2.72 -4.97 7.71
CA ALA A 13 -3.28 -3.68 7.31
C ALA A 13 -4.43 -3.21 8.22
N TRP A 14 -5.30 -4.12 8.67
CA TRP A 14 -6.42 -3.79 9.54
C TRP A 14 -5.95 -3.39 10.94
N GLU A 15 -5.04 -4.17 11.54
CA GLU A 15 -4.48 -3.82 12.86
C GLU A 15 -3.65 -2.53 12.80
N GLN A 16 -2.92 -2.29 11.71
CA GLN A 16 -2.16 -1.04 11.50
C GLN A 16 -3.07 0.19 11.56
N GLN A 17 -4.26 0.15 10.96
CA GLN A 17 -5.16 1.29 11.02
C GLN A 17 -5.66 1.55 12.44
N LEU A 18 -5.95 0.50 13.22
CA LEU A 18 -6.28 0.66 14.63
C LEU A 18 -5.13 1.27 15.45
N GLN A 19 -3.88 0.92 15.13
CA GLN A 19 -2.71 1.56 15.75
C GLN A 19 -2.63 3.05 15.42
N ARG A 20 -2.91 3.45 14.17
CA ARG A 20 -2.92 4.87 13.76
C ARG A 20 -3.99 5.68 14.49
N ARG A 21 -5.17 5.08 14.72
CA ARG A 21 -6.29 5.72 15.41
C ARG A 21 -6.05 5.89 16.91
N TRP A 22 -5.40 4.91 17.55
CA TRP A 22 -5.33 4.83 19.02
C TRP A 22 -4.67 6.08 19.63
N ASN A 23 -5.45 6.80 20.46
CA ASN A 23 -5.02 8.01 21.15
C ASN A 23 -4.46 9.10 20.21
N ASN A 24 -4.91 9.14 18.96
CA ASN A 24 -4.46 10.10 17.97
C ASN A 24 -5.47 11.24 17.80
N PRO A 25 -5.15 12.48 18.22
CA PRO A 25 -6.10 13.58 18.22
C PRO A 25 -6.55 14.04 16.84
N LEU A 26 -5.86 13.60 15.78
CA LEU A 26 -6.22 13.89 14.39
C LEU A 26 -7.41 13.04 13.90
N PHE A 27 -7.76 11.96 14.61
CA PHE A 27 -8.92 11.14 14.33
C PHE A 27 -10.14 11.59 15.14
N SER A 28 -11.34 11.15 14.78
CA SER A 28 -12.54 11.42 15.58
C SER A 28 -12.40 10.84 17.01
N LYS A 29 -13.06 11.45 18.01
CA LYS A 29 -13.01 10.96 19.40
C LYS A 29 -13.47 9.50 19.54
N GLU A 30 -14.41 9.07 18.69
CA GLU A 30 -14.90 7.70 18.65
C GLU A 30 -13.85 6.76 18.05
N SER A 31 -13.21 7.15 16.94
CA SER A 31 -12.12 6.38 16.31
C SER A 31 -10.92 6.24 17.25
N GLN A 32 -10.62 7.23 18.08
CA GLN A 32 -9.50 7.21 19.04
C GLN A 32 -9.62 6.12 20.11
N GLN A 33 -10.85 5.71 20.43
CA GLN A 33 -11.15 4.76 21.50
C GLN A 33 -11.01 3.31 21.01
N VAL A 34 -9.79 2.93 20.66
CA VAL A 34 -9.49 1.55 20.27
C VAL A 34 -9.42 0.67 21.51
N VAL A 35 -10.19 -0.42 21.50
CA VAL A 35 -10.27 -1.40 22.60
C VAL A 35 -9.81 -2.78 22.15
N GLN A 36 -9.42 -3.63 23.11
CA GLN A 36 -8.78 -4.91 22.84
C GLN A 36 -9.58 -5.83 21.90
N HIS A 37 -10.91 -5.85 22.01
CA HIS A 37 -11.73 -6.72 21.17
C HIS A 37 -11.69 -6.31 19.68
N GLN A 38 -11.57 -5.02 19.37
CA GLN A 38 -11.40 -4.54 18.00
C GLN A 38 -10.06 -5.00 17.42
N VAL A 39 -9.00 -4.95 18.23
CA VAL A 39 -7.67 -5.45 17.83
C VAL A 39 -7.69 -6.94 17.56
N VAL A 40 -8.41 -7.73 18.37
CA VAL A 40 -8.59 -9.17 18.12
C VAL A 40 -9.32 -9.40 16.79
N GLY A 41 -10.42 -8.70 16.53
CA GLY A 41 -11.16 -8.81 15.27
C GLY A 41 -10.33 -8.43 14.04
N ALA A 42 -9.58 -7.32 14.11
CA ALA A 42 -8.69 -6.89 13.03
C ALA A 42 -7.62 -7.94 12.72
N ARG A 43 -7.04 -8.58 13.75
CA ARG A 43 -6.08 -9.67 13.55
C ARG A 43 -6.69 -10.91 12.92
N GLU A 44 -7.94 -11.21 13.21
CA GLU A 44 -8.64 -12.34 12.59
C GLU A 44 -8.85 -12.08 11.09
N LEU A 45 -9.22 -10.85 10.72
CA LEU A 45 -9.28 -10.42 9.31
C LEU A 45 -7.90 -10.51 8.65
N ASP A 46 -6.87 -9.90 9.23
CA ASP A 46 -5.50 -9.94 8.72
C ASP A 46 -5.02 -11.39 8.48
N LYS A 47 -5.28 -12.30 9.44
CA LYS A 47 -4.93 -13.72 9.32
C LYS A 47 -5.73 -14.43 8.24
N SER A 48 -7.02 -14.10 8.08
CA SER A 48 -7.88 -14.68 7.06
C SER A 48 -7.37 -14.31 5.67
N GLU A 49 -7.09 -13.04 5.44
CA GLU A 49 -6.54 -12.53 4.18
C GLU A 49 -5.16 -13.12 3.88
N GLN A 50 -4.29 -13.21 4.90
CA GLN A 50 -2.99 -13.84 4.74
C GLN A 50 -3.10 -15.32 4.31
N LYS A 51 -4.04 -16.08 4.88
CA LYS A 51 -4.29 -17.48 4.47
C LYS A 51 -4.77 -17.56 3.03
N GLN A 52 -5.68 -16.67 2.63
CA GLN A 52 -6.17 -16.60 1.25
C GLN A 52 -5.04 -16.29 0.27
N PHE A 53 -4.20 -15.32 0.60
CA PHE A 53 -3.00 -14.98 -0.17
C PHE A 53 -2.06 -16.18 -0.29
N LEU A 54 -1.73 -16.86 0.81
CA LEU A 54 -0.82 -18.02 0.77
C LEU A 54 -1.35 -19.15 -0.12
N HIS A 55 -2.67 -19.32 -0.20
CA HIS A 55 -3.28 -20.27 -1.14
C HIS A 55 -3.10 -19.83 -2.59
N GLN A 56 -3.34 -18.55 -2.90
CA GLN A 56 -3.13 -17.99 -4.24
C GLN A 56 -1.66 -18.04 -4.65
N PHE A 57 -0.75 -17.67 -3.76
CA PHE A 57 0.70 -17.74 -3.96
C PHE A 57 1.14 -19.15 -4.35
N LYS A 58 0.69 -20.17 -3.59
CA LYS A 58 0.99 -21.58 -3.91
C LYS A 58 0.48 -21.97 -5.30
N LYS A 59 -0.75 -21.58 -5.66
CA LYS A 59 -1.30 -21.87 -7.00
C LYS A 59 -0.47 -21.27 -8.11
N VAL A 60 -0.06 -20.00 -7.97
CA VAL A 60 0.76 -19.32 -8.99
C VAL A 60 2.14 -19.96 -9.08
N VAL A 61 2.79 -20.25 -7.96
CA VAL A 61 4.10 -20.94 -7.95
C VAL A 61 4.00 -22.35 -8.55
N GLU A 62 2.93 -23.10 -8.27
CA GLU A 62 2.69 -24.40 -8.88
C GLU A 62 2.52 -24.31 -10.40
N LYS A 63 1.81 -23.30 -10.91
CA LYS A 63 1.71 -23.04 -12.36
C LYS A 63 3.09 -22.80 -12.96
N VAL A 64 3.89 -21.94 -12.35
CA VAL A 64 5.26 -21.64 -12.80
C VAL A 64 6.14 -22.89 -12.78
N SER A 65 6.03 -23.74 -11.74
CA SER A 65 6.81 -24.98 -11.64
C SER A 65 6.50 -26.03 -12.70
N LYS A 66 5.33 -25.93 -13.34
CA LYS A 66 4.87 -26.84 -14.40
C LYS A 66 5.22 -26.33 -15.79
N LEU A 67 5.85 -25.16 -15.91
CA LEU A 67 6.31 -24.66 -17.19
C LEU A 67 7.39 -25.58 -17.78
N PRO A 68 7.38 -25.83 -19.09
CA PRO A 68 8.47 -26.54 -19.74
C PRO A 68 9.76 -25.70 -19.70
N GLU A 69 10.91 -26.35 -19.84
CA GLU A 69 12.23 -25.67 -19.85
C GLU A 69 12.33 -24.57 -20.92
N ARG A 70 11.54 -24.69 -21.99
CA ARG A 70 11.36 -23.69 -23.04
C ARG A 70 9.88 -23.33 -23.13
N ALA A 71 9.42 -22.51 -22.21
CA ALA A 71 8.06 -21.97 -22.25
C ALA A 71 7.92 -20.99 -23.42
N ASP A 72 6.82 -21.11 -24.15
CA ASP A 72 6.49 -20.19 -25.23
C ASP A 72 6.14 -18.79 -24.69
N THR A 73 6.40 -17.76 -25.50
CA THR A 73 6.17 -16.35 -25.15
C THR A 73 4.74 -16.10 -24.67
N GLU A 74 3.75 -16.73 -25.30
CA GLU A 74 2.32 -16.58 -24.94
C GLU A 74 2.05 -17.03 -23.51
N LEU A 75 2.56 -18.19 -23.09
CA LEU A 75 2.42 -18.70 -21.72
C LEU A 75 3.05 -17.77 -20.67
N LEU A 76 4.19 -17.16 -21.01
CA LEU A 76 4.85 -16.19 -20.13
C LEU A 76 4.06 -14.89 -20.02
N LEU A 77 3.47 -14.41 -21.12
CA LEU A 77 2.61 -13.23 -21.14
C LEU A 77 1.30 -13.45 -20.36
N GLU A 78 0.75 -14.66 -20.37
CA GLU A 78 -0.45 -14.99 -19.59
C GLU A 78 -0.18 -15.05 -18.08
N LEU A 79 0.98 -15.58 -17.68
CA LEU A 79 1.33 -15.77 -16.26
C LEU A 79 1.90 -14.52 -15.59
N LEU A 80 2.53 -13.62 -16.34
CA LEU A 80 3.14 -12.42 -15.77
C LEU A 80 2.13 -11.51 -15.04
N PRO A 81 0.92 -11.23 -15.59
CA PRO A 81 -0.13 -10.52 -14.86
C PRO A 81 -0.60 -11.25 -13.59
N GLU A 82 -0.65 -12.59 -13.59
CA GLU A 82 -1.02 -13.36 -12.39
C GLU A 82 0.04 -13.21 -11.28
N LEU A 83 1.32 -13.26 -11.65
CA LEU A 83 2.43 -13.02 -10.72
C LEU A 83 2.41 -11.59 -10.17
N ASP A 84 2.13 -10.61 -11.04
CA ASP A 84 2.04 -9.19 -10.67
C ASP A 84 0.88 -8.90 -9.72
N LYS A 85 -0.28 -9.48 -10.00
CA LYS A 85 -1.43 -9.42 -9.10
C LYS A 85 -1.08 -10.07 -7.76
N CYS A 86 -0.47 -11.25 -7.77
CA CYS A 86 -0.06 -11.93 -6.54
C CYS A 86 0.96 -11.11 -5.73
N TYR A 87 1.89 -10.41 -6.40
CA TYR A 87 2.80 -9.47 -5.75
C TYR A 87 2.02 -8.30 -5.12
N THR A 88 1.08 -7.70 -5.84
CA THR A 88 0.21 -6.64 -5.32
C THR A 88 -0.56 -7.11 -4.09
N ASP A 89 -1.23 -8.26 -4.17
CA ASP A 89 -1.95 -8.89 -3.06
C ASP A 89 -1.02 -9.09 -1.84
N CYS A 90 0.23 -9.50 -2.05
CA CYS A 90 1.22 -9.66 -0.98
C CYS A 90 1.59 -8.34 -0.28
N MET A 91 1.62 -7.24 -1.03
CA MET A 91 2.01 -5.92 -0.51
C MET A 91 0.86 -5.29 0.28
N VAL A 92 -0.38 -5.38 -0.22
CA VAL A 92 -1.55 -4.74 0.39
C VAL A 92 -2.02 -5.39 1.70
N LEU A 93 -1.52 -6.58 2.04
CA LEU A 93 -1.79 -7.21 3.34
C LEU A 93 -1.20 -6.44 4.54
N GLY A 94 -0.20 -5.60 4.32
CA GLY A 94 0.56 -4.91 5.39
C GLY A 94 1.44 -5.83 6.25
N ALA A 95 1.21 -7.15 6.25
CA ALA A 95 1.98 -8.13 6.99
C ALA A 95 3.41 -8.35 6.40
N PRO A 96 4.43 -8.60 7.24
CA PRO A 96 5.78 -8.86 6.76
C PRO A 96 5.90 -10.28 6.17
N LEU A 97 5.84 -10.37 4.84
CA LEU A 97 5.99 -11.60 4.05
C LEU A 97 7.25 -11.55 3.17
N PRO A 98 8.46 -11.42 3.76
CA PRO A 98 9.67 -11.13 3.00
C PRO A 98 10.06 -12.25 2.02
N LYS A 99 9.78 -13.51 2.36
CA LYS A 99 10.13 -14.67 1.51
C LYS A 99 9.25 -14.73 0.27
N GLU A 100 7.95 -14.53 0.44
CA GLU A 100 6.95 -14.56 -0.63
C GLU A 100 7.16 -13.36 -1.57
N ARG A 101 7.37 -12.15 -1.01
CA ARG A 101 7.70 -10.95 -1.80
C ARG A 101 8.96 -11.15 -2.64
N GLN A 102 10.02 -11.71 -2.03
CA GLN A 102 11.27 -11.97 -2.74
C GLN A 102 11.09 -13.02 -3.84
N ALA A 103 10.34 -14.09 -3.57
CA ALA A 103 10.04 -15.11 -4.57
C ALA A 103 9.28 -14.54 -5.77
N LEU A 104 8.21 -13.78 -5.52
CA LEU A 104 7.41 -13.13 -6.57
C LEU A 104 8.26 -12.15 -7.40
N SER A 105 9.02 -11.28 -6.75
CA SER A 105 9.90 -10.32 -7.43
C SER A 105 10.93 -11.01 -8.33
N ARG A 106 11.52 -12.12 -7.88
CA ARG A 106 12.47 -12.91 -8.68
C ARG A 106 11.80 -13.58 -9.87
N LEU A 107 10.61 -14.15 -9.68
CA LEU A 107 9.86 -14.80 -10.77
C LEU A 107 9.44 -13.78 -11.83
N ILE A 108 8.89 -12.64 -11.42
CA ILE A 108 8.52 -11.54 -12.32
C ILE A 108 9.75 -11.08 -13.13
N THR A 109 10.87 -10.82 -12.45
CA THR A 109 12.11 -10.41 -13.11
C THR A 109 12.60 -11.44 -14.13
N LEU A 110 12.55 -12.74 -13.77
CA LEU A 110 12.94 -13.83 -14.66
C LEU A 110 12.05 -13.90 -15.90
N PHE A 111 10.74 -13.73 -15.74
CA PHE A 111 9.77 -13.75 -16.83
C PHE A 111 10.03 -12.58 -17.79
N GLU A 112 10.19 -11.36 -17.26
CA GLU A 112 10.52 -10.17 -18.06
C GLU A 112 11.83 -10.37 -18.83
N GLN A 113 12.90 -10.86 -18.18
CA GLN A 113 14.17 -11.14 -18.84
C GLN A 113 14.07 -12.22 -19.92
N THR A 114 13.15 -13.16 -19.78
CA THR A 114 12.93 -14.23 -20.76
C THR A 114 12.14 -13.72 -21.95
N LEU A 115 11.06 -12.96 -21.71
CA LEU A 115 10.30 -12.26 -22.76
C LEU A 115 11.18 -11.33 -23.60
N MET A 116 12.04 -10.54 -22.94
CA MET A 116 12.99 -9.65 -23.63
C MET A 116 13.97 -10.41 -24.54
N ARG A 117 14.36 -11.65 -24.17
CA ARG A 117 15.21 -12.49 -25.01
C ARG A 117 14.45 -13.09 -26.21
N HIS A 118 13.18 -13.41 -26.04
CA HIS A 118 12.34 -13.94 -27.11
C HIS A 118 11.90 -12.88 -28.13
N ALA A 119 11.84 -11.61 -27.73
CA ALA A 119 11.45 -10.50 -28.59
C ALA A 119 12.42 -10.24 -29.77
N GLY A 120 13.64 -10.78 -29.73
CA GLY A 120 14.58 -10.77 -30.86
C GLY A 120 14.90 -9.35 -31.36
N THR A 121 14.65 -9.07 -32.63
CA THR A 121 14.84 -7.75 -33.27
C THR A 121 13.53 -6.99 -33.51
N ASP A 122 12.39 -7.49 -33.01
CA ASP A 122 11.12 -6.78 -33.14
C ASP A 122 11.13 -5.55 -32.24
N ASN A 123 11.37 -4.40 -32.85
CA ASN A 123 11.52 -3.15 -32.14
C ASN A 123 10.21 -2.68 -31.49
N THR A 124 9.05 -3.03 -32.05
CA THR A 124 7.76 -2.61 -31.49
C THR A 124 7.40 -3.43 -30.26
N PHE A 125 7.52 -4.75 -30.32
CA PHE A 125 7.27 -5.62 -29.17
C PHE A 125 8.26 -5.37 -28.02
N LEU A 126 9.54 -5.14 -28.33
CA LEU A 126 10.55 -4.77 -27.32
C LEU A 126 10.21 -3.47 -26.59
N GLU A 127 9.78 -2.42 -27.31
CA GLU A 127 9.44 -1.15 -26.68
C GLU A 127 8.19 -1.27 -25.79
N GLN A 128 7.19 -2.04 -26.22
CA GLN A 128 6.02 -2.34 -25.37
C GLN A 128 6.42 -3.06 -24.08
N LEU A 129 7.24 -4.11 -24.17
CA LEU A 129 7.73 -4.83 -22.99
C LEU A 129 8.53 -3.92 -22.03
N LYS A 130 9.37 -3.02 -22.56
CA LYS A 130 10.11 -2.05 -21.74
C LYS A 130 9.17 -1.08 -21.03
N GLN A 131 8.14 -0.60 -21.73
CA GLN A 131 7.16 0.30 -21.15
C GLN A 131 6.38 -0.39 -20.02
N GLU A 132 5.91 -1.62 -20.24
CA GLU A 132 5.23 -2.41 -19.21
C GLU A 132 6.12 -2.71 -18.02
N GLN A 133 7.38 -3.11 -18.24
CA GLN A 133 8.34 -3.30 -17.16
C GLN A 133 8.58 -2.02 -16.36
N SER A 134 8.70 -0.87 -17.03
CA SER A 134 8.88 0.42 -16.38
C SER A 134 7.67 0.77 -15.51
N ALA A 135 6.46 0.63 -16.06
CA ALA A 135 5.21 0.84 -15.33
C ALA A 135 5.10 -0.09 -14.11
N ARG A 136 5.48 -1.37 -14.27
CA ARG A 136 5.47 -2.35 -13.17
C ARG A 136 6.45 -1.98 -12.07
N LYS A 137 7.65 -1.50 -12.40
CA LYS A 137 8.63 -1.04 -11.40
C LYS A 137 8.11 0.16 -10.61
N ILE A 138 7.49 1.14 -11.27
CA ILE A 138 6.88 2.29 -10.61
C ILE A 138 5.77 1.81 -9.67
N HIS A 139 4.87 0.94 -10.15
CA HIS A 139 3.78 0.36 -9.36
C HIS A 139 4.30 -0.40 -8.13
N HIS A 140 5.28 -1.30 -8.31
CA HIS A 140 5.86 -2.08 -7.22
C HIS A 140 6.57 -1.23 -6.18
N HIS A 141 7.24 -0.16 -6.62
CA HIS A 141 7.87 0.78 -5.71
C HIS A 141 6.82 1.55 -4.90
N ALA A 142 5.75 2.03 -5.55
CA ALA A 142 4.65 2.71 -4.88
C ALA A 142 4.00 1.85 -3.79
N LEU A 143 3.81 0.56 -4.05
CA LEU A 143 3.26 -0.40 -3.08
C LEU A 143 4.14 -0.63 -1.85
N GLN A 144 5.40 -0.16 -1.83
CA GLN A 144 6.23 -0.17 -0.62
C GLN A 144 5.75 0.83 0.42
N ASN A 145 5.03 1.87 -0.01
CA ASN A 145 4.37 2.81 0.87
C ASN A 145 3.07 2.19 1.40
N PRO A 146 2.92 2.02 2.73
CA PRO A 146 1.76 1.32 3.31
C PRO A 146 0.44 2.08 3.13
N ILE A 147 0.47 3.39 2.93
CA ILE A 147 -0.73 4.19 2.67
C ILE A 147 -1.19 3.95 1.24
N ILE A 148 -0.27 4.02 0.26
CA ILE A 148 -0.57 3.69 -1.13
C ILE A 148 -1.08 2.25 -1.23
N ALA A 149 -0.40 1.30 -0.59
CA ALA A 149 -0.83 -0.10 -0.56
C ALA A 149 -2.24 -0.27 0.00
N ALA A 150 -2.60 0.46 1.06
CA ALA A 150 -3.97 0.43 1.60
C ALA A 150 -4.99 1.06 0.64
N MET A 151 -4.64 2.16 -0.04
CA MET A 151 -5.49 2.81 -1.05
C MET A 151 -5.77 1.94 -2.28
N MET A 152 -4.87 1.00 -2.60
CA MET A 152 -5.03 0.07 -3.72
C MET A 152 -5.94 -1.14 -3.41
N ARG A 153 -6.46 -1.23 -2.18
CA ARG A 153 -7.37 -2.31 -1.80
C ARG A 153 -8.80 -1.98 -2.21
N ASP A 154 -9.51 -2.97 -2.73
CA ASP A 154 -10.96 -2.89 -2.96
C ASP A 154 -11.69 -2.57 -1.64
N GLU A 155 -11.32 -3.30 -0.57
CA GLU A 155 -11.75 -3.04 0.80
C GLU A 155 -10.55 -2.54 1.62
N SER A 156 -10.41 -1.21 1.66
CA SER A 156 -9.37 -0.55 2.43
C SER A 156 -9.73 -0.45 3.93
N PRO A 157 -8.78 -0.74 4.84
CA PRO A 157 -8.97 -0.44 6.26
C PRO A 157 -9.02 1.07 6.54
N ILE A 158 -8.50 1.90 5.63
CA ILE A 158 -8.49 3.36 5.71
C ILE A 158 -9.69 3.87 4.92
N SER A 159 -10.68 4.41 5.63
CA SER A 159 -11.84 5.03 4.97
C SER A 159 -11.49 6.39 4.38
N ASN A 160 -12.27 6.87 3.40
CA ASN A 160 -12.06 8.19 2.80
C ASN A 160 -12.09 9.33 3.84
N HIS A 161 -12.91 9.21 4.89
CA HIS A 161 -12.98 10.18 5.98
C HIS A 161 -11.75 10.15 6.90
N GLU A 162 -11.05 9.01 6.97
CA GLU A 162 -9.87 8.84 7.80
C GLU A 162 -8.55 9.05 7.05
N LEU A 163 -8.59 9.12 5.73
CA LEU A 163 -7.40 9.34 4.90
C LEU A 163 -6.67 10.64 5.29
N PRO A 164 -7.33 11.80 5.46
CA PRO A 164 -6.62 13.02 5.88
C PRO A 164 -5.90 12.89 7.22
N ALA A 165 -6.56 12.30 8.23
CA ALA A 165 -5.96 12.04 9.53
C ALA A 165 -4.79 11.05 9.44
N THR A 166 -4.91 10.03 8.59
CA THR A 166 -3.86 9.05 8.31
C THR A 166 -2.64 9.71 7.68
N ILE A 167 -2.84 10.57 6.69
CA ILE A 167 -1.77 11.32 6.01
C ILE A 167 -1.06 12.25 6.98
N LEU A 168 -1.79 13.03 7.79
CA LEU A 168 -1.22 13.91 8.81
C LEU A 168 -0.42 13.17 9.89
N SER A 169 -0.75 11.90 10.13
CA SER A 169 -0.06 11.03 11.10
C SER A 169 1.11 10.26 10.50
N ALA A 170 1.37 10.41 9.21
CA ALA A 170 2.41 9.67 8.50
C ALA A 170 3.74 10.42 8.50
N GLU A 171 4.81 9.69 8.22
CA GLU A 171 6.12 10.30 7.97
C GLU A 171 6.07 11.19 6.71
N PRO A 172 6.69 12.38 6.71
CA PRO A 172 6.66 13.31 5.58
C PRO A 172 7.08 12.68 4.24
N SER A 173 8.11 11.83 4.24
CA SER A 173 8.57 11.13 3.04
C SER A 173 7.52 10.18 2.46
N MET A 174 6.71 9.54 3.31
CA MET A 174 5.61 8.70 2.84
C MET A 174 4.50 9.54 2.20
N VAL A 175 4.32 10.78 2.65
CA VAL A 175 3.31 11.68 2.07
C VAL A 175 3.75 12.19 0.70
N GLU A 176 5.04 12.52 0.52
CA GLU A 176 5.58 12.90 -0.79
C GLU A 176 5.30 11.84 -1.86
N ASP A 177 5.50 10.56 -1.53
CA ASP A 177 5.17 9.45 -2.43
C ASP A 177 3.66 9.45 -2.79
N VAL A 178 2.78 9.61 -1.79
CA VAL A 178 1.32 9.63 -2.02
C VAL A 178 0.92 10.79 -2.93
N LEU A 179 1.50 11.98 -2.71
CA LEU A 179 1.19 13.18 -3.49
C LEU A 179 1.52 13.02 -4.98
N ALA A 180 2.50 12.20 -5.33
CA ALA A 180 2.84 11.90 -6.73
C ALA A 180 1.70 11.17 -7.49
N PHE A 181 0.76 10.55 -6.78
CA PHE A 181 -0.38 9.82 -7.36
C PHE A 181 -1.70 10.58 -7.34
N LEU A 182 -1.74 11.76 -6.70
CA LEU A 182 -2.97 12.54 -6.56
C LEU A 182 -3.00 13.68 -7.59
N ASP A 183 -4.18 13.92 -8.16
CA ASP A 183 -4.41 15.11 -8.97
C ASP A 183 -4.59 16.37 -8.11
N GLN A 184 -4.51 17.54 -8.73
CA GLN A 184 -4.61 18.82 -8.02
C GLN A 184 -5.94 19.04 -7.29
N LYS A 185 -7.05 18.45 -7.76
CA LYS A 185 -8.34 18.55 -7.06
C LYS A 185 -8.32 17.69 -5.80
N GLN A 186 -7.76 16.48 -5.89
CA GLN A 186 -7.58 15.58 -4.76
C GLN A 186 -6.64 16.18 -3.70
N ILE A 187 -5.51 16.79 -4.11
CA ILE A 187 -4.58 17.44 -3.18
C ILE A 187 -5.26 18.62 -2.47
N ARG A 188 -6.01 19.47 -3.17
CA ARG A 188 -6.75 20.58 -2.54
C ARG A 188 -7.79 20.08 -1.54
N SER A 189 -8.58 19.09 -1.91
CA SER A 189 -9.56 18.49 -1.00
C SER A 189 -8.89 17.85 0.22
N LEU A 190 -7.72 17.23 0.04
CA LEU A 190 -6.94 16.68 1.15
C LEU A 190 -6.44 17.78 2.10
N LEU A 191 -5.92 18.89 1.56
CA LEU A 191 -5.46 20.04 2.34
C LEU A 191 -6.59 20.71 3.13
N GLU A 192 -7.76 20.88 2.52
CA GLU A 192 -8.95 21.44 3.17
C GLU A 192 -9.32 20.62 4.41
N HIS A 193 -9.54 19.30 4.25
CA HIS A 193 -9.86 18.42 5.37
C HIS A 193 -8.73 18.32 6.41
N ALA A 194 -7.47 18.30 5.97
CA ALA A 194 -6.32 18.26 6.87
C ALA A 194 -6.26 19.51 7.76
N THR A 195 -6.53 20.69 7.18
CA THR A 195 -6.56 21.95 7.92
C THR A 195 -7.70 21.99 8.93
N GLU A 196 -8.89 21.52 8.56
CA GLU A 196 -10.03 21.40 9.49
C GLU A 196 -9.72 20.50 10.69
N ILE A 197 -9.07 19.35 10.45
CA ILE A 197 -8.66 18.42 11.50
C ILE A 197 -7.67 19.06 12.46
N ILE A 198 -6.64 19.74 11.94
CA ILE A 198 -5.63 20.44 12.75
C ILE A 198 -6.29 21.50 13.62
N LEU A 199 -7.10 22.38 13.04
CA LEU A 199 -7.79 23.45 13.77
C LEU A 199 -8.72 22.91 14.86
N SER A 200 -9.42 21.80 14.57
CA SER A 200 -10.27 21.15 15.57
C SER A 200 -9.46 20.59 16.73
N ALA A 201 -8.31 19.95 16.44
CA ALA A 201 -7.44 19.37 17.45
C ALA A 201 -6.77 20.46 18.32
N GLU A 202 -6.36 21.59 17.73
CA GLU A 202 -5.82 22.74 18.46
C GLU A 202 -6.88 23.38 19.37
N LYS A 203 -8.11 23.55 18.88
CA LYS A 203 -9.23 24.08 19.68
C LYS A 203 -9.55 23.21 20.89
N ASP A 204 -9.41 21.90 20.75
CA ASP A 204 -9.55 20.92 21.82
C ASP A 204 -8.35 20.91 22.79
N GLY A 205 -7.31 21.72 22.53
CA GLY A 205 -6.08 21.77 23.34
C GLY A 205 -5.22 20.50 23.21
N ALA A 206 -5.41 19.72 22.13
CA ALA A 206 -4.66 18.50 21.92
C ALA A 206 -3.24 18.78 21.44
N THR A 207 -2.28 17.94 21.86
CA THR A 207 -0.93 17.96 21.33
C THR A 207 -0.90 17.24 19.98
N LEU A 208 -0.61 17.97 18.90
CA LEU A 208 -0.50 17.39 17.56
C LEU A 208 0.76 16.51 17.44
N PRO A 209 0.73 15.46 16.61
CA PRO A 209 1.94 14.76 16.19
C PRO A 209 2.92 15.73 15.52
N ALA A 210 4.23 15.55 15.75
CA ALA A 210 5.25 16.40 15.14
C ALA A 210 5.17 16.40 13.60
N SER A 211 4.84 15.25 13.01
CA SER A 211 4.66 15.10 11.57
C SER A 211 3.52 15.94 11.00
N ALA A 212 2.50 16.30 11.78
CA ALA A 212 1.27 16.89 11.27
C ALA A 212 1.50 18.26 10.61
N LEU A 213 2.36 19.10 11.22
CA LEU A 213 2.68 20.42 10.69
C LEU A 213 3.56 20.33 9.44
N GLU A 214 4.57 19.45 9.44
CA GLU A 214 5.43 19.23 8.28
C GLU A 214 4.63 18.68 7.08
N VAL A 215 3.69 17.77 7.34
CA VAL A 215 2.77 17.24 6.32
C VAL A 215 1.83 18.33 5.81
N GLN A 216 1.32 19.21 6.68
CA GLN A 216 0.49 20.34 6.25
C GLN A 216 1.28 21.29 5.33
N GLU A 217 2.55 21.57 5.63
CA GLU A 217 3.42 22.37 4.77
C GLU A 217 3.68 21.69 3.42
N LEU A 218 3.87 20.37 3.40
CA LEU A 218 3.96 19.59 2.17
C LEU A 218 2.72 19.73 1.29
N LEU A 219 1.53 19.59 1.89
CA LEU A 219 0.26 19.76 1.18
C LEU A 219 0.11 21.17 0.61
N ASN A 220 0.43 22.21 1.39
CA ASN A 220 0.40 23.60 0.94
C ASN A 220 1.34 23.84 -0.26
N ARG A 221 2.57 23.33 -0.20
CA ARG A 221 3.53 23.44 -1.32
C ARG A 221 3.03 22.73 -2.57
N ALA A 222 2.44 21.56 -2.42
CA ALA A 222 1.89 20.79 -3.54
C ALA A 222 0.69 21.50 -4.21
N THR A 223 -0.13 22.20 -3.44
CA THR A 223 -1.23 23.03 -3.98
C THR A 223 -0.77 24.34 -4.64
N SER A 224 0.38 24.88 -4.21
CA SER A 224 0.91 26.17 -4.69
C SER A 224 1.79 26.04 -5.94
N SER A 225 2.17 24.81 -6.32
CA SER A 225 3.05 24.53 -7.46
C SER A 225 2.29 24.40 -8.79
N ALA A 226 1.05 24.90 -8.85
CA ALA A 226 0.16 24.91 -10.01
C ALA A 226 -0.15 26.34 -10.44
#